data_AF-A0A962G5E7-F1
#
_entry.id   AF-A0A962G5E7-F1
#
_cell.length_a   1.000
_cell.length_b   1.000
_cell.length_c   1.000
_cell.angle_alpha   90.00
_cell.angle_beta   90.00
_cell.angle_gamma   90.00
#
_symmetry.space_group_name_H-M   'P 1'
#
loop_
_entity.id
_entity.type
_entity.pdbx_description
1 polymer ?
#
loop_
_entity_poly.entity_id
_entity_poly.type
_entity_poly.pdbx_seq_one_letter_code
_entity_poly.pdbx_strand_id
1 'polypeptide(L)' 'PSRIVLVFGAEGEGMGQSLLAATDLRISIPGSGVVDSLNIAASAATILGEYWRQNR' A
#
# COMPACT_ATOMS: atom_id res chain seq x y z
N PRO A 1 17.83 2.87 4.32
CA PRO A 1 17.24 2.33 3.09
C PRO A 1 17.58 3.17 1.86
N SER A 2 17.63 2.53 0.69
CA SER A 2 17.46 3.20 -0.60
C SER A 2 16.22 4.10 -0.54
N ARG A 3 16.20 5.23 -1.25
CA ARG A 3 15.03 6.11 -1.26
C ARG A 3 13.83 5.36 -1.86
N ILE A 4 12.76 5.19 -1.09
CA ILE A 4 11.53 4.50 -1.50
C ILE A 4 10.39 5.51 -1.52
N VAL A 5 9.54 5.42 -2.55
CA VAL A 5 8.27 6.14 -2.62
C VAL A 5 7.15 5.13 -2.44
N LEU A 6 6.31 5.35 -1.44
CA LEU A 6 5.08 4.57 -1.24
C LEU A 6 3.92 5.30 -1.93
N VAL A 7 3.20 4.58 -2.77
CA VAL A 7 2.05 5.10 -3.51
C VAL A 7 0.81 4.37 -3.04
N PHE A 8 -0.23 5.14 -2.69
CA PHE A 8 -1.53 4.63 -2.27
C PHE A 8 -2.60 5.17 -3.24
N GLY A 9 -3.57 4.33 -3.58
CA GLY A 9 -4.70 4.73 -4.41
C GLY A 9 -5.64 5.67 -3.67
N ALA A 10 -6.41 6.45 -4.44
CA ALA A 10 -7.53 7.21 -3.90
C ALA A 10 -8.64 6.27 -3.42
N GLU A 11 -9.44 6.72 -2.46
CA GLU A 11 -10.63 5.98 -2.03
C GLU A 11 -11.59 5.80 -3.23
N GLY A 12 -12.10 4.57 -3.42
CA GLY A 12 -12.99 4.21 -4.52
C GLY A 12 -12.25 3.79 -5.80
N GLU A 13 -11.77 4.75 -6.59
CA GLU A 13 -11.19 4.48 -7.93
C GLU A 13 -9.81 3.79 -7.86
N GLY A 14 -9.14 3.83 -6.71
CA GLY A 14 -7.84 3.20 -6.52
C GLY A 14 -6.70 3.94 -7.25
N MET A 15 -5.83 3.20 -7.93
CA MET A 15 -4.71 3.75 -8.69
C MET A 15 -4.95 3.62 -10.19
N GLY A 16 -4.68 4.69 -10.93
CA GLY A 16 -4.70 4.66 -12.39
C GLY A 16 -3.70 3.64 -12.95
N GLN A 17 -4.07 2.98 -14.06
CA GLN A 17 -3.28 1.91 -14.68
C GLN A 17 -1.86 2.35 -15.08
N SER A 18 -1.70 3.60 -15.54
CA SER A 18 -0.39 4.17 -15.87
C SER A 18 0.52 4.31 -14.65
N LEU A 19 -0.04 4.70 -13.50
CA LEU A 19 0.69 4.81 -12.24
C LEU A 19 1.09 3.43 -11.72
N LEU A 20 0.17 2.46 -11.77
CA LEU A 20 0.46 1.05 -11.45
C LEU A 20 1.53 0.44 -12.36
N ALA A 21 1.57 0.82 -13.63
CA ALA A 21 2.59 0.36 -14.57
C ALA A 21 3.97 0.97 -14.30
N ALA A 22 4.03 2.16 -13.66
CA ALA A 22 5.27 2.84 -13.33
C ALA A 22 5.90 2.38 -12.00
N THR A 23 5.21 1.57 -11.19
CA THR A 23 5.74 1.07 -9.91
C THR A 23 6.56 -0.20 -10.10
N ASP A 24 7.74 -0.25 -9.47
CA ASP A 24 8.61 -1.44 -9.50
C ASP A 24 8.01 -2.64 -8.75
N LEU A 25 7.27 -2.37 -7.67
CA LEU A 25 6.70 -3.37 -6.79
C LEU A 25 5.24 -3.07 -6.49
N ARG A 26 4.43 -4.13 -6.48
CA ARG A 26 3.02 -4.09 -6.10
C ARG A 26 2.82 -4.99 -4.90
N ILE A 27 2.30 -4.42 -3.82
CA ILE A 27 2.05 -5.10 -2.56
C ILE A 27 0.57 -4.96 -2.20
N SER A 28 0.01 -5.99 -1.58
CA SER A 28 -1.36 -5.98 -1.07
C SER A 28 -1.37 -6.33 0.41
N ILE A 29 -2.31 -5.74 1.14
CA ILE A 29 -2.65 -6.16 2.50
C ILE A 29 -3.75 -7.22 2.35
N PRO A 30 -3.54 -8.46 2.82
CA PRO A 30 -4.59 -9.48 2.78
C PRO A 30 -5.84 -9.00 3.53
N GLY A 31 -6.97 -8.94 2.83
CA GLY A 31 -8.25 -8.59 3.43
C GLY A 31 -8.90 -9.79 4.13
N SER A 32 -9.80 -9.50 5.08
CA SER A 32 -10.66 -10.52 5.69
C SER A 32 -11.88 -10.87 4.84
N GLY A 33 -12.17 -10.08 3.79
CA GLY A 33 -13.38 -10.19 2.98
C GLY A 33 -14.63 -9.57 3.61
N VAL A 34 -14.52 -9.01 4.83
CA VAL A 34 -15.65 -8.34 5.52
C VAL A 34 -15.84 -6.90 5.04
N VAL A 35 -14.77 -6.29 4.53
CA VAL A 35 -14.77 -4.95 3.94
C VAL A 35 -13.98 -4.99 2.63
N ASP A 36 -14.35 -4.14 1.68
CA ASP A 36 -13.70 -4.08 0.37
C ASP A 36 -12.26 -3.57 0.45
N SER A 37 -12.01 -2.54 1.28
CA SER A 37 -10.70 -1.93 1.42
C SER A 37 -10.48 -1.31 2.80
N LEU A 38 -9.21 -1.06 3.13
CA LEU A 38 -8.82 -0.32 4.32
C LEU A 38 -8.75 1.17 4.02
N ASN A 39 -9.01 1.98 5.03
CA ASN A 39 -8.69 3.41 5.00
C ASN A 39 -7.20 3.62 4.66
N ILE A 40 -6.89 4.71 3.96
CA ILE A 40 -5.52 5.01 3.48
C ILE A 40 -4.53 5.12 4.65
N ALA A 41 -4.90 5.80 5.75
CA ALA A 41 -4.01 5.95 6.90
C ALA A 41 -3.74 4.60 7.58
N ALA A 42 -4.76 3.74 7.70
CA ALA A 42 -4.59 2.38 8.21
C ALA A 42 -3.66 1.55 7.31
N SER A 43 -3.86 1.62 5.99
CA SER A 43 -3.01 0.93 5.01
C SER A 43 -1.55 1.37 5.12
N ALA A 44 -1.31 2.69 5.19
CA ALA A 44 0.04 3.24 5.33
C ALA A 44 0.70 2.81 6.65
N ALA A 45 -0.04 2.86 7.76
CA ALA A 45 0.45 2.42 9.05
C ALA A 45 0.83 0.93 9.05
N THR A 46 0.01 0.06 8.43
CA THR A 46 0.31 -1.37 8.30
C THR A 46 1.60 -1.60 7.52
N ILE A 47 1.77 -0.96 6.35
CA ILE A 47 2.97 -1.15 5.52
C ILE A 47 4.22 -0.62 6.23
N LEU A 48 4.16 0.57 6.83
CA LEU A 48 5.30 1.15 7.56
C LEU A 48 5.65 0.33 8.81
N GLY A 49 4.64 -0.18 9.53
CA GLY A 49 4.84 -1.05 10.68
C GLY A 49 5.51 -2.37 10.30
N GLU A 50 5.10 -2.99 9.19
CA GLU A 50 5.72 -4.21 8.68
C GLU A 50 7.15 -3.96 8.20
N TYR A 51 7.39 -2.84 7.49
CA TYR A 51 8.73 -2.43 7.12
C TYR A 51 9.63 -2.29 8.37
N TRP A 52 9.13 -1.61 9.41
CA TRP A 52 9.86 -1.47 10.67
C TRP A 52 10.13 -2.81 11.34
N ARG A 53 9.16 -3.74 11.36
CA ARG A 53 9.30 -5.08 11.93
C ARG A 53 10.38 -5.91 11.23
N GLN A 54 10.53 -5.76 9.91
CA GLN A 54 11.54 -6.47 9.11
C GLN A 54 12.94 -5.84 9.18
N ASN A 55 13.05 -4.57 9.56
CA ASN A 55 14.30 -3.79 9.53
C ASN A 55 14.80 -3.39 10.94
N ARG A 56 14.12 -3.84 12.00
CA ARG A 56 14.70 -3.95 13.35
C ARG A 56 15.44 -5.27 13.51
#